data_AF-A0A6B1IM61-F1
#
_entry.id   AF-A0A6B1IM61-F1
#
_cell.length_a   1.000
_cell.length_b   1.000
_cell.length_c   1.000
_cell.angle_alpha   90.00
_cell.angle_beta   90.00
_cell.angle_gamma   90.00
#
_symmetry.space_group_name_H-M   'P 1'
#
loop_
_entity.id
_entity.type
_entity.pdbx_description
1 polymer ?
#
loop_
_entity_poly.entity_id
_entity_poly.type
_entity_poly.pdbx_seq_one_letter_code
_entity_poly.pdbx_strand_id
1 'polypeptide(L)'
;MSTEASLGDGLSATLHARSRFHERSTEPTDSVLAAWRDGEVVDVPAPAPVPRHDEMRYDSVGDVVVCRREDDLTTVYGLAPAHLTNIHGVAVAAAVDAQYGTSYRSGIDPANLEDVNL
;
A
#
# COMPACT_ATOMS: atom_id res chain seq x y z
N MET A 1 11.33 12.75 -15.60
CA MET A 1 11.19 13.48 -14.31
C MET A 1 9.72 13.82 -14.16
N SER A 2 8.95 12.95 -13.50
CA SER A 2 7.53 13.19 -13.26
C SER A 2 7.42 14.00 -11.97
N THR A 3 7.07 15.27 -12.13
CA THR A 3 6.81 16.20 -11.02
C THR A 3 5.45 15.86 -10.44
N GLU A 4 5.43 15.01 -9.41
CA GLU A 4 4.27 14.88 -8.54
C GLU A 4 4.08 16.19 -7.78
N ALA A 5 3.27 17.09 -8.35
CA ALA A 5 2.83 18.29 -7.66
C ALA A 5 1.97 17.87 -6.47
N SER A 6 2.26 18.42 -5.28
CA SER A 6 1.45 18.20 -4.08
C SER A 6 -0.04 18.32 -4.39
N LEU A 7 -0.81 17.36 -3.88
CA LEU A 7 -2.25 17.55 -3.76
C LEU A 7 -2.47 18.74 -2.83
N GLY A 8 -3.43 19.60 -3.18
CA GLY A 8 -3.61 20.99 -2.72
C GLY A 8 -3.67 21.29 -1.21
N ASP A 9 -3.43 20.32 -0.33
CA ASP A 9 -3.45 20.45 1.14
C ASP A 9 -2.06 20.29 1.80
N GLY A 10 -0.97 20.32 1.03
CA GLY A 10 0.39 20.15 1.58
C GLY A 10 0.80 18.68 1.74
N LEU A 11 -0.07 17.75 1.36
CA LEU A 11 0.23 16.32 1.30
C LEU A 11 1.35 16.06 0.28
N SER A 12 2.39 15.36 0.73
CA SER A 12 3.56 15.01 -0.10
C SER A 12 3.79 13.50 -0.10
N ALA A 13 4.40 12.98 -1.18
CA ALA A 13 4.85 11.59 -1.23
C ALA A 13 6.36 11.54 -0.98
N THR A 14 6.75 10.78 0.04
CA THR A 14 8.17 10.54 0.33
C THR A 14 8.84 9.82 -0.83
N LEU A 15 10.17 9.97 -0.95
CA LEU A 15 10.95 9.20 -1.93
C LEU A 15 10.76 7.68 -1.74
N HIS A 16 10.64 7.24 -0.50
CA HIS A 16 10.39 5.83 -0.19
C HIS A 16 9.05 5.35 -0.76
N ALA A 17 7.96 6.09 -0.53
CA ALA A 17 6.65 5.76 -1.07
C ALA A 17 6.66 5.73 -2.61
N ARG A 18 7.31 6.69 -3.25
CA ARG A 18 7.47 6.73 -4.72
C ARG A 18 8.22 5.53 -5.28
N SER A 19 9.36 5.19 -4.68
CA SER A 19 10.13 4.00 -5.08
C SER A 19 9.31 2.73 -4.91
N ARG A 20 8.65 2.56 -3.76
CA ARG A 20 7.79 1.39 -3.50
C ARG A 20 6.63 1.30 -4.48
N PHE A 21 5.99 2.41 -4.81
CA PHE A 21 4.91 2.44 -5.78
C PHE A 21 5.37 2.02 -7.17
N HIS A 22 6.50 2.55 -7.63
CA HIS A 22 7.07 2.18 -8.93
C HIS A 22 7.43 0.69 -9.01
N GLU A 23 7.93 0.11 -7.91
CA GLU A 23 8.27 -1.31 -7.82
C GLU A 23 7.04 -2.23 -7.76
N ARG A 24 5.91 -1.75 -7.22
CA ARG A 24 4.83 -2.62 -6.72
C ARG A 24 3.47 -2.44 -7.38
N SER A 25 3.24 -1.32 -8.07
CA SER A 25 2.00 -1.11 -8.83
C SER A 25 1.94 -2.08 -10.01
N THR A 26 0.81 -2.74 -10.21
CA THR A 26 0.60 -3.70 -11.30
C THR A 26 0.27 -3.02 -12.62
N GLU A 27 -0.39 -1.87 -12.56
CA GLU A 27 -0.80 -1.06 -13.70
C GLU A 27 -0.16 0.34 -13.64
N PRO A 28 -0.11 1.08 -14.77
CA PRO A 28 0.45 2.42 -14.81
C PRO A 28 -0.53 3.44 -14.21
N THR A 29 -0.70 3.41 -12.89
CA THR A 29 -1.32 4.53 -12.18
C THR A 29 -0.34 5.70 -12.22
N ASP A 30 -0.83 6.90 -12.53
CA ASP A 30 0.00 8.08 -12.85
C ASP A 30 1.00 8.44 -11.74
N SER A 31 0.67 8.16 -10.47
CA SER A 31 1.41 8.66 -9.31
C SER A 31 0.92 8.09 -7.96
N VAL A 32 1.73 8.17 -6.91
CA VAL A 32 1.35 7.82 -5.51
C VAL A 32 0.20 8.71 -5.02
N LEU A 33 0.28 10.00 -5.34
CA LEU A 33 -0.76 10.97 -5.01
C LEU A 33 -2.07 10.65 -5.75
N ALA A 34 -2.02 10.26 -7.02
CA ALA A 34 -3.21 9.85 -7.76
C ALA A 34 -3.87 8.62 -7.09
N ALA A 35 -3.09 7.58 -6.80
CA ALA A 35 -3.59 6.39 -6.09
C ALA A 35 -4.17 6.73 -4.70
N TRP A 36 -3.58 7.67 -3.97
CA TRP A 36 -4.12 8.13 -2.70
C TRP A 36 -5.46 8.87 -2.85
N ARG A 37 -5.55 9.76 -3.84
CA ARG A 37 -6.74 10.57 -4.08
C ARG A 37 -7.94 9.69 -4.46
N ASP A 38 -7.69 8.72 -5.33
CA ASP A 38 -8.73 7.88 -5.93
C ASP A 38 -8.97 6.58 -5.14
N GLY A 39 -8.11 6.27 -4.18
CA GLY A 39 -8.20 5.08 -3.35
C GLY A 39 -9.22 5.15 -2.22
N GLU A 40 -9.70 3.98 -1.81
CA GLU A 40 -10.73 3.78 -0.78
C GLU A 40 -10.11 3.45 0.58
N VAL A 41 -10.70 3.94 1.68
CA VAL A 41 -10.13 3.79 3.03
C VAL A 41 -10.06 2.33 3.46
N VAL A 42 -8.91 1.86 3.96
CA VAL A 42 -8.73 0.50 4.48
C VAL A 42 -8.65 0.52 5.99
N ASP A 43 -9.55 -0.21 6.64
CA ASP A 43 -9.53 -0.40 8.09
C ASP A 43 -8.69 -1.62 8.46
N VAL A 44 -7.42 -1.39 8.82
CA VAL A 44 -6.56 -2.45 9.35
C VAL A 44 -6.82 -2.65 10.85
N PRO A 45 -7.13 -3.86 11.31
CA PRO A 45 -7.39 -4.12 12.73
C PRO A 45 -6.19 -3.73 13.61
N ALA A 46 -6.45 -3.09 14.76
CA ALA A 46 -5.42 -2.72 15.73
C ALA A 46 -4.44 -3.82 16.15
N PRO A 47 -4.81 -5.12 16.29
CA PRO A 47 -3.86 -6.18 16.61
C PRO A 47 -3.04 -6.67 15.40
N ALA A 48 -3.31 -6.18 14.19
CA ALA A 48 -2.52 -6.56 13.02
C ALA A 48 -1.08 -6.06 13.18
N PRO A 49 -0.08 -6.83 12.71
CA PRO A 49 1.32 -6.48 12.85
C PRO A 49 1.75 -5.36 11.88
N VAL A 50 0.86 -4.47 11.46
CA VAL A 50 1.18 -3.39 10.52
C VAL A 50 1.64 -2.16 11.33
N PRO A 51 2.74 -1.48 10.93
CA PRO A 51 3.13 -0.22 11.56
C PRO A 51 1.96 0.76 11.62
N ARG A 52 1.95 1.59 12.66
CA ARG A 52 0.85 2.55 12.86
C ARG A 52 0.91 3.66 11.81
N HIS A 53 -0.21 3.83 11.11
CA HIS A 53 -0.46 4.91 10.16
C HIS A 53 -1.75 5.63 10.55
N ASP A 54 -1.90 6.88 10.10
CA ASP A 54 -3.10 7.65 10.39
C ASP A 54 -4.26 7.22 9.49
N GLU A 55 -3.94 6.83 8.26
CA GLU A 55 -4.91 6.39 7.27
C GLU A 55 -4.21 5.55 6.20
N MET A 56 -4.93 4.54 5.71
CA MET A 56 -4.50 3.70 4.60
C MET A 56 -5.57 3.74 3.53
N ARG A 57 -5.16 3.78 2.26
CA ARG A 57 -6.07 3.79 1.12
C ARG A 57 -5.68 2.76 0.08
N TYR A 58 -6.65 1.99 -0.37
CA TYR A 58 -6.52 0.98 -1.39
C TYR A 58 -6.89 1.54 -2.75
N ASP A 59 -5.91 1.56 -3.66
CA ASP A 59 -6.12 1.79 -5.08
C ASP A 59 -6.27 0.44 -5.79
N SER A 60 -7.49 0.16 -6.25
CA SER A 60 -7.81 -1.07 -6.98
C SER A 60 -7.24 -1.12 -8.39
N VAL A 61 -6.86 0.02 -8.98
CA VAL A 61 -6.27 0.05 -10.32
C VAL A 61 -4.83 -0.43 -10.28
N GLY A 62 -4.02 0.08 -9.35
CA GLY A 62 -2.62 -0.31 -9.19
C GLY A 62 -2.38 -1.54 -8.30
N ASP A 63 -3.44 -2.13 -7.73
CA ASP A 63 -3.36 -3.19 -6.70
C ASP A 63 -2.44 -2.79 -5.52
N VAL A 64 -2.57 -1.56 -5.03
CA VAL A 64 -1.70 -1.03 -3.96
C VAL A 64 -2.47 -0.42 -2.80
N VAL A 65 -1.87 -0.45 -1.62
CA VAL A 65 -2.32 0.32 -0.46
C VAL A 65 -1.29 1.37 -0.12
N VAL A 66 -1.70 2.64 -0.20
CA VAL A 66 -0.90 3.81 0.15
C VAL A 66 -1.18 4.19 1.60
N CYS A 67 -0.13 4.47 2.37
CA CYS A 67 -0.24 4.78 3.79
C CYS A 67 0.19 6.21 4.08
N ARG A 68 -0.66 6.94 4.80
CA ARG A 68 -0.38 8.30 5.26
C ARG A 68 0.01 8.31 6.73
N ARG A 69 0.98 9.17 7.04
CA ARG A 69 1.30 9.57 8.40
C ARG A 69 1.54 11.08 8.39
N GLU A 70 0.82 11.80 9.23
CA GLU A 70 0.76 13.25 9.26
C GLU A 70 0.44 13.77 7.84
N ASP A 71 1.29 14.63 7.30
CA ASP A 71 1.11 15.25 5.99
C ASP A 71 1.92 14.53 4.88
N ASP A 72 2.39 13.30 5.14
CA ASP A 72 3.22 12.53 4.21
C ASP A 72 2.64 11.15 3.88
N LEU A 73 2.69 10.79 2.60
CA LEU A 73 2.55 9.42 2.11
C LEU A 73 3.89 8.71 2.27
N THR A 74 3.92 7.77 3.22
CA THR A 74 5.16 7.24 3.79
C THR A 74 5.53 5.88 3.23
N THR A 75 4.55 5.04 2.89
CA THR A 75 4.80 3.70 2.35
C THR A 75 3.67 3.26 1.43
N VAL A 76 4.00 2.29 0.58
CA VAL A 76 3.07 1.65 -0.35
C VAL A 76 3.25 0.13 -0.27
N TYR A 77 2.16 -0.59 -0.01
CA TYR A 77 2.08 -2.04 -0.05
C TYR A 77 1.53 -2.47 -1.41
N GLY A 78 2.24 -3.33 -2.13
CA GLY A 78 1.69 -4.02 -3.30
C GLY A 78 0.91 -5.24 -2.87
N LEU A 79 -0.26 -5.44 -3.45
CA LEU A 79 -1.16 -6.56 -3.13
C LEU A 79 -1.00 -7.73 -4.09
N ALA A 80 -0.34 -7.52 -5.23
CA ALA A 80 0.02 -8.61 -6.13
C ALA A 80 0.85 -9.68 -5.38
N PRO A 81 0.64 -10.98 -5.64
CA PRO A 81 1.32 -12.05 -4.92
C PRO A 81 2.85 -11.96 -4.89
N ALA A 82 3.47 -11.44 -5.95
CA ALA A 82 4.91 -11.24 -6.02
C ALA A 82 5.45 -10.16 -5.06
N HIS A 83 4.57 -9.27 -4.56
CA HIS A 83 4.93 -8.13 -3.71
C HIS A 83 4.60 -8.37 -2.22
N LEU A 84 3.86 -9.43 -1.91
CA LEU A 84 3.50 -9.86 -0.55
C LEU A 84 4.64 -10.66 0.08
N THR A 85 5.75 -9.99 0.36
CA THR A 85 6.99 -10.63 0.84
C THR A 85 7.16 -10.61 2.36
N ASN A 86 6.30 -9.96 3.12
CA ASN A 86 6.42 -9.89 4.58
C ASN A 86 5.07 -9.84 5.29
N ILE A 87 5.10 -10.06 6.61
CA ILE A 87 3.89 -10.14 7.44
C ILE A 87 3.04 -8.86 7.40
N HIS A 88 3.65 -7.69 7.21
CA HIS A 88 2.94 -6.42 7.11
C HIS A 88 2.09 -6.37 5.83
N GLY A 89 2.71 -6.70 4.69
CA GLY A 89 2.01 -6.77 3.40
C GLY A 89 0.87 -7.78 3.44
N VAL A 90 1.12 -8.97 4.02
CA VAL A 90 0.09 -10.01 4.16
C VAL A 90 -1.07 -9.54 5.04
N ALA A 91 -0.79 -8.85 6.14
CA ALA A 91 -1.83 -8.31 7.02
C ALA A 91 -2.65 -7.21 6.34
N VAL A 92 -2.02 -6.34 5.55
CA VAL A 92 -2.71 -5.32 4.74
C VAL A 92 -3.60 -5.99 3.68
N ALA A 93 -3.08 -6.97 2.95
CA ALA A 93 -3.87 -7.74 1.98
C ALA A 93 -5.06 -8.44 2.64
N ALA A 94 -4.89 -8.96 3.88
CA ALA A 94 -5.99 -9.54 4.64
C ALA A 94 -7.12 -8.56 4.95
N ALA A 95 -6.77 -7.31 5.29
CA ALA A 95 -7.75 -6.26 5.55
C ALA A 95 -8.51 -5.89 4.26
N VAL A 96 -7.78 -5.74 3.14
CA VAL A 96 -8.39 -5.45 1.84
C VAL A 96 -9.32 -6.59 1.39
N ASP A 97 -8.87 -7.85 1.48
CA ASP A 97 -9.69 -9.03 1.15
C ASP A 97 -10.98 -9.08 1.99
N ALA A 98 -10.88 -8.80 3.29
CA ALA A 98 -12.04 -8.81 4.19
C ALA A 98 -13.03 -7.67 3.90
N GLN A 99 -12.53 -6.47 3.56
CA GLN A 99 -13.35 -5.28 3.37
C GLN A 99 -13.97 -5.18 1.97
N TYR A 100 -13.22 -5.57 0.94
CA TYR A 100 -13.60 -5.40 -0.47
C TYR A 100 -13.93 -6.71 -1.19
N GLY A 101 -13.81 -7.86 -0.52
CA GLY A 101 -14.10 -9.16 -1.11
C GLY A 101 -13.08 -9.61 -2.15
N THR A 102 -11.86 -9.08 -2.09
CA THR A 102 -10.74 -9.49 -2.96
C THR A 102 -10.13 -10.82 -2.48
N SER A 103 -9.11 -11.31 -3.18
CA SER A 103 -8.48 -12.60 -2.86
C SER A 103 -6.95 -12.59 -3.01
N TYR A 104 -6.31 -11.45 -2.70
CA TYR A 104 -4.87 -11.27 -2.82
C TYR A 104 -4.08 -12.28 -2.00
N ARG A 105 -4.60 -12.68 -0.83
CA ARG A 105 -3.96 -13.70 0.01
C ARG A 105 -3.88 -15.08 -0.60
N SER A 106 -4.78 -15.42 -1.51
CA SER A 106 -4.88 -16.78 -2.07
C SER A 106 -3.71 -17.12 -2.99
N GLY A 107 -3.00 -16.10 -3.49
CA GLY A 107 -1.84 -16.28 -4.36
C GLY A 107 -0.48 -16.23 -3.64
N ILE A 108 -0.44 -16.00 -2.31
CA ILE A 108 0.82 -15.84 -1.58
C ILE A 108 1.66 -17.10 -1.72
N ASP A 109 2.86 -16.94 -2.28
CA ASP A 109 3.88 -17.98 -2.27
C ASP A 109 4.63 -17.92 -0.92
N PRO A 110 4.58 -18.99 -0.10
CA PRO A 110 5.34 -19.05 1.15
C PRO A 110 6.85 -18.85 0.96
N ALA A 111 7.39 -19.15 -0.23
CA ALA A 111 8.81 -18.95 -0.54
C ALA A 111 9.19 -17.47 -0.66
N ASN A 112 8.22 -16.57 -0.84
CA ASN A 112 8.45 -15.13 -0.92
C ASN A 112 8.42 -14.44 0.46
N LEU A 113 8.03 -15.16 1.53
CA LEU A 113 7.95 -14.59 2.87
C LEU A 113 9.35 -14.49 3.49
N GLU A 114 9.79 -13.25 3.69
CA GLU A 114 10.99 -12.92 4.44
C GLU A 114 10.80 -13.27 5.93
N ASP A 115 11.80 -13.91 6.53
CA ASP A 115 11.82 -14.15 7.98
C ASP A 115 11.85 -12.80 8.71
N VAL A 116 10.79 -12.51 9.45
CA VAL A 116 10.67 -11.29 10.24
C VAL A 116 11.47 -11.51 11.52
N ASN A 117 12.73 -11.09 11.53
CA ASN A 117 13.45 -10.86 12.79
C ASN A 117 12.79 -9.65 13.48
N LEU A 118 11.84 -9.94 14.38
CA LEU A 118 11.21 -8.99 15.30
C LEU A 118 12.22 -8.34 16.25
#